data_AF-A0A1Y5XLE5-F1
#
_entry.id   AF-A0A1Y5XLE5-F1
#
_cell.length_a   1.000
_cell.length_b   1.000
_cell.length_c   1.000
_cell.angle_alpha   90.00
_cell.angle_beta   90.00
_cell.angle_gamma   90.00
#
_symmetry.space_group_name_H-M   'P 1'
#
loop_
_entity.id
_entity.type
_entity.pdbx_description
1 polymer ?
#
loop_
_entity_poly.entity_id
_entity_poly.type
_entity_poly.pdbx_seq_one_letter_code
_entity_poly.pdbx_strand_id
1 'polypeptide(L)'
;MPAYLEGLLAPVADEIETIDLPVTGELPAELAGRYFRNGPNPLPGQDPGHWFAGDGMIHGVRIQDGRAEWYRNRWVKTTKLAGAQFLTETGLDRAAVTANTNVIRHAGKVFALVESGFPYEMTPELDTVGPCDFGGRLTTAMTAHPKEDPVTGDLHFFGYGFMPPYLTYHRLDRTGELVESREITVPGPTMMHDFSITENHVIWLDLPVVFEFERVGKGMPYVWSDSYGARIGVMPKGGEVQWFDVDPCYVFHVGNAYEDQGRIVLDAVRYSRDKFAGLWDEISGVTNPAEAAVGSGLYRWILDPATGKVVEELRDDRDIEFPSFNEEQLGRPSKFLYTVTDNAIVKYDTDSGRSEVNELGKNPGEAEFVSKQDAKTEDDGWLMSIVTEHDGSGSELLFLDAKTLDFAASIKLPRRVPAGFHGNWLPDA
;
A
#
# COMPACT_ATOMS: atom_id res chain seq x y z
N MET A 1 24.26 -12.92 1.46
CA MET A 1 23.53 -12.50 0.24
C MET A 1 22.95 -11.11 0.52
N PRO A 2 22.31 -10.42 -0.43
CA PRO A 2 21.61 -9.18 -0.12
C PRO A 2 20.55 -9.40 0.99
N ALA A 3 20.33 -8.40 1.85
CA ALA A 3 19.40 -8.50 2.98
C ALA A 3 17.96 -8.88 2.52
N TYR A 4 17.54 -8.39 1.36
CA TYR A 4 16.23 -8.67 0.75
C TYR A 4 16.06 -10.09 0.19
N LEU A 5 17.06 -10.98 0.34
CA LEU A 5 16.96 -12.41 0.01
C LEU A 5 17.15 -13.32 1.23
N GLU A 6 17.22 -12.76 2.44
CA GLU A 6 17.49 -13.49 3.69
C GLU A 6 16.43 -13.20 4.77
N GLY A 7 16.39 -14.03 5.81
CA GLY A 7 15.54 -13.83 7.00
C GLY A 7 14.07 -13.61 6.67
N LEU A 8 13.50 -12.55 7.24
CA LEU A 8 12.09 -12.15 7.06
C LEU A 8 11.73 -11.86 5.58
N LEU A 9 12.68 -11.36 4.79
CA LEU A 9 12.49 -10.97 3.39
C LEU A 9 12.77 -12.10 2.40
N ALA A 10 13.36 -13.22 2.85
CA ALA A 10 13.72 -14.32 1.97
C ALA A 10 12.51 -14.80 1.15
N PRO A 11 12.63 -15.06 -0.16
CA PRO A 11 11.52 -15.56 -0.97
C PRO A 11 11.15 -17.00 -0.58
N VAL A 12 9.94 -17.41 -0.94
CA VAL A 12 9.54 -18.83 -0.99
C VAL A 12 9.71 -19.38 -2.41
N ALA A 13 9.98 -20.69 -2.50
CA ALA A 13 10.43 -21.32 -3.74
C ALA A 13 9.32 -22.03 -4.53
N ASP A 14 8.12 -22.08 -3.98
CA ASP A 14 7.04 -22.97 -4.40
C ASP A 14 5.66 -22.32 -4.25
N GLU A 15 4.76 -22.65 -5.19
CA GLU A 15 3.32 -22.44 -5.05
C GLU A 15 2.71 -23.67 -4.39
N ILE A 16 1.89 -23.45 -3.37
CA ILE A 16 1.19 -24.52 -2.66
C ILE A 16 -0.29 -24.19 -2.53
N GLU A 17 -1.08 -25.23 -2.29
CA GLU A 17 -2.47 -25.12 -1.89
C GLU A 17 -2.67 -26.01 -0.67
N THR A 18 -3.45 -25.53 0.29
CA THR A 18 -3.86 -26.32 1.44
C THR A 18 -5.29 -25.95 1.78
N ILE A 19 -6.10 -26.96 2.03
CA ILE A 19 -7.49 -26.82 2.47
C ILE A 19 -7.60 -27.09 3.97
N ASP A 20 -8.66 -26.60 4.60
CA ASP A 20 -9.00 -26.83 6.01
C ASP A 20 -7.85 -26.45 6.96
N LEU A 21 -7.53 -25.15 7.00
CA LEU A 21 -6.40 -24.66 7.77
C LEU A 21 -6.67 -24.70 9.30
N PRO A 22 -5.64 -25.01 10.12
CA PRO A 22 -5.78 -24.99 11.57
C PRO A 22 -6.05 -23.57 12.10
N VAL A 23 -7.08 -23.46 12.93
CA VAL A 23 -7.49 -22.23 13.61
C VAL A 23 -7.21 -22.36 15.11
N THR A 24 -6.63 -21.31 15.69
CA THR A 24 -6.57 -21.09 17.15
C THR A 24 -7.53 -19.98 17.52
N GLY A 25 -8.28 -20.12 18.61
CA GLY A 25 -9.35 -19.18 18.96
C GLY A 25 -10.64 -19.47 18.17
N GLU A 26 -11.45 -18.43 17.92
CA GLU A 26 -12.71 -18.53 17.19
C GLU A 26 -12.73 -17.48 16.07
N LEU A 27 -12.69 -17.93 14.82
CA LEU A 27 -12.82 -17.01 13.69
C LEU A 27 -14.23 -16.41 13.67
N PRO A 28 -14.36 -15.09 13.43
CA PRO A 28 -15.67 -14.46 13.34
C PRO A 28 -16.54 -15.12 12.25
N ALA A 29 -17.66 -15.71 12.63
CA ALA A 29 -18.53 -16.46 11.72
C ALA A 29 -19.18 -15.58 10.63
N GLU A 30 -19.25 -14.26 10.86
CA GLU A 30 -19.77 -13.27 9.93
C GLU A 30 -18.84 -12.98 8.73
N LEU A 31 -17.57 -13.39 8.81
CA LEU A 31 -16.60 -13.19 7.74
C LEU A 31 -16.79 -14.24 6.64
N ALA A 32 -17.19 -13.75 5.46
CA ALA A 32 -17.25 -14.50 4.22
C ALA A 32 -16.50 -13.72 3.14
N GLY A 33 -15.27 -14.11 2.86
CA GLY A 33 -14.42 -13.42 1.89
C GLY A 33 -13.04 -14.03 1.78
N ARG A 34 -12.10 -13.24 1.24
CA ARG A 34 -10.70 -13.64 1.04
C ARG A 34 -9.80 -12.53 1.57
N TYR A 35 -8.83 -12.88 2.41
CA TYR A 35 -7.72 -12.00 2.72
C TYR A 35 -6.58 -12.27 1.73
N PHE A 36 -6.22 -11.29 0.91
CA PHE A 36 -5.13 -11.38 -0.05
C PHE A 36 -4.04 -10.38 0.31
N ARG A 37 -2.77 -10.83 0.31
CA ARG A 37 -1.60 -9.96 0.53
C ARG A 37 -0.57 -10.20 -0.55
N ASN A 38 -0.10 -9.11 -1.17
CA ASN A 38 0.87 -9.13 -2.25
C ASN A 38 2.27 -8.70 -1.75
N GLY A 39 3.31 -9.09 -2.48
CA GLY A 39 4.67 -8.72 -2.16
C GLY A 39 5.68 -9.28 -3.18
N PRO A 40 6.94 -8.84 -3.09
CA PRO A 40 7.99 -9.30 -3.97
C PRO A 40 8.44 -10.71 -3.55
N ASN A 41 8.49 -11.61 -4.52
CA ASN A 41 8.98 -12.97 -4.32
C ASN A 41 9.72 -13.43 -5.59
N PRO A 42 10.99 -13.05 -5.77
CA PRO A 42 11.78 -13.48 -6.93
C PRO A 42 11.82 -15.01 -7.06
N LEU A 43 11.91 -15.52 -8.30
CA LEU A 43 12.02 -16.95 -8.53
C LEU A 43 13.31 -17.52 -7.90
N PRO A 44 13.35 -18.82 -7.56
CA PRO A 44 14.53 -19.44 -6.98
C PRO A 44 15.81 -19.16 -7.77
N GLY A 45 16.83 -18.64 -7.08
CA GLY A 45 18.14 -18.34 -7.67
C GLY A 45 18.22 -17.01 -8.44
N GLN A 46 17.14 -16.22 -8.49
CA GLN A 46 17.18 -14.87 -9.04
C GLN A 46 17.56 -13.84 -7.98
N ASP A 47 18.33 -12.84 -8.41
CA ASP A 47 18.60 -11.62 -7.65
C ASP A 47 17.97 -10.44 -8.42
N PRO A 48 16.90 -9.82 -7.90
CA PRO A 48 16.25 -8.70 -8.56
C PRO A 48 17.04 -7.37 -8.42
N GLY A 49 18.11 -7.33 -7.63
CA GLY A 49 18.95 -6.16 -7.40
C GLY A 49 18.36 -5.12 -6.43
N HIS A 50 17.09 -5.25 -6.05
CA HIS A 50 16.39 -4.41 -5.09
C HIS A 50 15.16 -5.16 -4.55
N TRP A 51 14.76 -4.94 -3.29
CA TRP A 51 13.61 -5.62 -2.68
C TRP A 51 12.32 -5.47 -3.51
N PHE A 52 12.02 -4.23 -3.93
CA PHE A 52 10.82 -3.89 -4.72
C PHE A 52 10.80 -4.46 -6.16
N ALA A 53 11.90 -5.02 -6.67
CA ALA A 53 11.99 -5.47 -8.06
C ALA A 53 11.65 -6.96 -8.28
N GLY A 54 11.41 -7.72 -7.20
CA GLY A 54 10.98 -9.12 -7.26
C GLY A 54 9.58 -9.28 -7.88
N ASP A 55 9.32 -10.38 -8.57
CA ASP A 55 8.00 -10.67 -9.14
C ASP A 55 6.93 -10.83 -8.06
N GLY A 56 5.69 -10.43 -8.35
CA GLY A 56 4.59 -10.47 -7.39
C GLY A 56 4.17 -11.89 -7.04
N MET A 57 4.06 -12.18 -5.75
CA MET A 57 3.38 -13.38 -5.25
C MET A 57 2.27 -12.97 -4.28
N ILE A 58 1.05 -13.37 -4.60
CA ILE A 58 -0.11 -13.17 -3.74
C ILE A 58 -0.26 -14.39 -2.85
N HIS A 59 -0.40 -14.14 -1.55
CA HIS A 59 -0.80 -15.13 -0.58
C HIS A 59 -2.25 -14.86 -0.18
N GLY A 60 -3.12 -15.84 -0.36
CA GLY A 60 -4.54 -15.72 -0.10
C GLY A 60 -5.04 -16.75 0.90
N VAL A 61 -5.95 -16.30 1.77
CA VAL A 61 -6.70 -17.13 2.71
C VAL A 61 -8.18 -16.91 2.48
N ARG A 62 -8.92 -17.99 2.22
CA ARG A 62 -10.40 -17.98 2.14
C ARG A 62 -10.99 -18.26 3.50
N ILE A 63 -11.93 -17.42 3.92
CA ILE A 63 -12.64 -17.54 5.19
C ILE A 63 -14.13 -17.54 4.93
N GLN A 64 -14.83 -18.49 5.54
CA GLN A 64 -16.28 -18.60 5.50
C GLN A 64 -16.80 -19.38 6.71
N ASP A 65 -17.90 -18.90 7.32
CA ASP A 65 -18.62 -19.58 8.40
C ASP A 65 -17.70 -20.03 9.56
N GLY A 66 -16.77 -19.16 9.96
CA GLY A 66 -15.80 -19.44 11.04
C GLY A 66 -14.73 -20.47 10.68
N ARG A 67 -14.56 -20.80 9.39
CA ARG A 67 -13.53 -21.72 8.88
C ARG A 67 -12.57 -21.00 7.97
N ALA A 68 -11.30 -21.41 8.02
CA ALA A 68 -10.29 -21.05 7.06
C ALA A 68 -10.20 -22.15 5.98
N GLU A 69 -10.98 -22.00 4.91
CA GLU A 69 -11.25 -23.08 3.96
C GLU A 69 -10.03 -23.44 3.11
N TRP A 70 -9.25 -22.44 2.69
CA TRP A 70 -8.01 -22.69 1.97
C TRP A 70 -6.98 -21.58 2.13
N TYR A 71 -5.71 -21.96 1.94
CA TYR A 71 -4.57 -21.09 1.67
C TYR A 71 -4.01 -21.41 0.28
N ARG A 72 -3.64 -20.37 -0.45
CA ARG A 72 -2.92 -20.45 -1.72
C ARG A 72 -1.86 -19.37 -1.79
N ASN A 73 -0.68 -19.69 -2.32
CA ASN A 73 0.24 -18.68 -2.83
C ASN A 73 0.48 -18.90 -4.33
N ARG A 74 0.38 -17.83 -5.12
CA ARG A 74 0.60 -17.87 -6.57
C ARG A 74 1.42 -16.67 -7.01
N TRP A 75 2.38 -16.92 -7.90
CA TRP A 75 2.99 -15.83 -8.66
C TRP A 75 1.95 -15.21 -9.58
N VAL A 76 1.95 -13.88 -9.67
CA VAL A 76 1.21 -13.19 -10.73
C VAL A 76 1.93 -13.50 -12.04
N LYS A 77 1.25 -14.19 -12.95
CA LYS A 77 1.83 -14.66 -14.22
C LYS A 77 1.93 -13.51 -15.23
N THR A 78 2.77 -12.52 -14.92
CA THR A 78 2.97 -11.35 -15.76
C THR A 78 3.78 -11.68 -17.01
N THR A 79 3.68 -10.84 -18.03
CA THR A 79 4.53 -10.97 -19.22
C THR A 79 6.01 -10.79 -18.88
N LYS A 80 6.35 -9.98 -17.86
CA LYS A 80 7.72 -9.87 -17.31
C LYS A 80 8.22 -11.20 -16.76
N LEU A 81 7.40 -11.90 -15.96
CA LEU A 81 7.74 -13.22 -15.44
C LEU A 81 7.99 -14.22 -16.58
N ALA A 82 7.28 -14.06 -17.71
CA ALA A 82 7.50 -14.82 -18.94
C ALA A 82 8.68 -14.32 -19.81
N GLY A 83 9.42 -13.29 -19.37
CA GLY A 83 10.64 -12.79 -20.02
C GLY A 83 10.47 -11.52 -20.87
N ALA A 84 9.28 -10.90 -20.90
CA ALA A 84 9.10 -9.61 -21.57
C ALA A 84 9.88 -8.49 -20.85
N GLN A 85 10.31 -7.49 -21.61
CA GLN A 85 11.08 -6.36 -21.10
C GLN A 85 10.23 -5.10 -21.08
N PHE A 86 10.29 -4.35 -19.98
CA PHE A 86 9.58 -3.08 -19.83
C PHE A 86 10.00 -2.05 -20.88
N LEU A 87 11.31 -1.94 -21.15
CA LEU A 87 11.85 -1.05 -22.18
C LEU A 87 12.15 -1.85 -23.44
N THR A 88 11.49 -1.51 -24.54
CA THR A 88 11.66 -2.14 -25.86
C THR A 88 12.20 -1.12 -26.87
N GLU A 89 12.62 -1.59 -28.06
CA GLU A 89 13.04 -0.71 -29.16
C GLU A 89 11.94 0.27 -29.60
N THR A 90 10.67 -0.10 -29.38
CA THR A 90 9.48 0.68 -29.81
C THR A 90 8.85 1.51 -28.69
N GLY A 91 9.39 1.47 -27.47
CA GLY A 91 8.87 2.21 -26.32
C GLY A 91 8.65 1.34 -25.08
N LEU A 92 7.74 1.78 -24.21
CA LEU A 92 7.46 1.13 -22.94
C LEU A 92 6.34 0.08 -23.09
N ASP A 93 6.62 -1.16 -22.70
CA ASP A 93 5.62 -2.21 -22.50
C ASP A 93 5.13 -2.18 -21.04
N ARG A 94 4.00 -1.52 -20.81
CA ARG A 94 3.39 -1.39 -19.48
C ARG A 94 2.75 -2.68 -18.96
N ALA A 95 2.63 -3.71 -19.78
CA ALA A 95 2.27 -5.04 -19.29
C ALA A 95 3.48 -5.77 -18.69
N ALA A 96 4.72 -5.47 -19.12
CA ALA A 96 5.93 -6.13 -18.67
C ALA A 96 6.41 -5.61 -17.30
N VAL A 97 5.62 -5.83 -16.25
CA VAL A 97 5.87 -5.40 -14.87
C VAL A 97 5.74 -6.53 -13.85
N THR A 98 6.10 -6.27 -12.58
CA THR A 98 6.13 -7.28 -11.50
C THR A 98 4.76 -7.57 -10.86
N ALA A 99 3.85 -6.58 -10.84
CA ALA A 99 2.54 -6.65 -10.18
C ALA A 99 2.62 -7.13 -8.71
N ASN A 100 3.54 -6.56 -7.93
CA ASN A 100 3.93 -7.07 -6.62
C ASN A 100 3.53 -6.18 -5.42
N THR A 101 2.95 -5.00 -5.64
CA THR A 101 2.78 -3.98 -4.60
C THR A 101 1.48 -4.16 -3.81
N ASN A 102 0.34 -4.19 -4.50
CA ASN A 102 -0.97 -4.28 -3.84
C ASN A 102 -1.88 -5.28 -4.57
N VAL A 103 -2.97 -5.67 -3.93
CA VAL A 103 -4.05 -6.48 -4.50
C VAL A 103 -5.39 -5.96 -4.00
N ILE A 104 -6.21 -5.44 -4.91
CA ILE A 104 -7.51 -4.82 -4.57
C ILE A 104 -8.66 -5.52 -5.29
N ARG A 105 -9.90 -5.22 -4.89
CA ARG A 105 -11.09 -5.52 -5.67
C ARG A 105 -11.78 -4.22 -6.08
N HIS A 106 -12.15 -4.09 -7.35
CA HIS A 106 -13.00 -3.00 -7.84
C HIS A 106 -13.95 -3.53 -8.91
N ALA A 107 -15.21 -3.12 -8.88
CA ALA A 107 -16.22 -3.49 -9.87
C ALA A 107 -16.31 -5.01 -10.16
N GLY A 108 -16.16 -5.83 -9.12
CA GLY A 108 -16.23 -7.30 -9.22
C GLY A 108 -14.97 -7.99 -9.75
N LYS A 109 -13.91 -7.24 -10.04
CA LYS A 109 -12.61 -7.76 -10.48
C LYS A 109 -11.56 -7.62 -9.40
N VAL A 110 -10.59 -8.54 -9.38
CA VAL A 110 -9.42 -8.47 -8.51
C VAL A 110 -8.23 -7.99 -9.34
N PHE A 111 -7.47 -7.02 -8.83
CA PHE A 111 -6.30 -6.48 -9.53
C PHE A 111 -5.05 -6.58 -8.66
N ALA A 112 -3.99 -7.18 -9.21
CA ALA A 112 -2.63 -7.07 -8.69
C ALA A 112 -1.96 -5.83 -9.29
N LEU A 113 -1.37 -4.99 -8.43
CA LEU A 113 -0.90 -3.66 -8.80
C LEU A 113 0.61 -3.50 -8.61
N VAL A 114 1.22 -2.69 -9.45
CA VAL A 114 2.55 -2.09 -9.24
C VAL A 114 2.58 -0.74 -9.94
N GLU A 115 3.19 0.25 -9.31
CA GLU A 115 3.17 1.66 -9.74
C GLU A 115 3.83 1.95 -11.10
N SER A 116 4.49 0.97 -11.71
CA SER A 116 5.25 1.12 -12.97
C SER A 116 4.48 0.76 -14.24
N GLY A 117 3.30 0.13 -14.14
CA GLY A 117 2.60 -0.39 -15.33
C GLY A 117 1.11 -0.60 -15.14
N PHE A 118 0.55 -1.47 -15.98
CA PHE A 118 -0.86 -1.80 -15.96
C PHE A 118 -1.21 -2.73 -14.80
N PRO A 119 -2.43 -2.63 -14.23
CA PRO A 119 -2.94 -3.62 -13.29
C PRO A 119 -3.07 -4.98 -13.97
N TYR A 120 -2.88 -6.05 -13.20
CA TYR A 120 -3.10 -7.42 -13.65
C TYR A 120 -4.39 -7.96 -13.05
N GLU A 121 -5.37 -8.30 -13.90
CA GLU A 121 -6.61 -8.94 -13.46
C GLU A 121 -6.32 -10.37 -12.97
N MET A 122 -6.88 -10.69 -11.81
CA MET A 122 -6.79 -11.96 -11.12
C MET A 122 -8.18 -12.53 -10.89
N THR A 123 -8.29 -13.85 -10.83
CA THR A 123 -9.49 -14.53 -10.34
C THR A 123 -9.53 -14.53 -8.80
N PRO A 124 -10.71 -14.73 -8.19
CA PRO A 124 -10.82 -14.98 -6.74
C PRO A 124 -10.10 -16.25 -6.24
N GLU A 125 -9.60 -17.08 -7.15
CA GLU A 125 -8.83 -18.31 -6.87
C GLU A 125 -7.32 -18.11 -7.06
N LEU A 126 -6.87 -16.89 -7.36
CA LEU A 126 -5.47 -16.48 -7.64
C LEU A 126 -4.90 -16.93 -8.99
N ASP A 127 -5.72 -17.32 -9.95
CA ASP A 127 -5.28 -17.42 -11.35
C ASP A 127 -5.15 -16.05 -12.00
N THR A 128 -4.08 -15.82 -12.76
CA THR A 128 -3.88 -14.58 -13.54
C THR A 128 -4.69 -14.61 -14.84
N VAL A 129 -5.51 -13.59 -15.04
CA VAL A 129 -6.25 -13.36 -16.28
C VAL A 129 -5.38 -12.62 -17.30
N GLY A 130 -4.70 -11.55 -16.88
CA GLY A 130 -3.77 -10.79 -17.72
C GLY A 130 -3.74 -9.29 -17.39
N PRO A 131 -2.91 -8.49 -18.09
CA PRO A 131 -2.86 -7.05 -17.92
C PRO A 131 -4.19 -6.41 -18.37
N CYS A 132 -4.61 -5.33 -17.69
CA CYS A 132 -5.83 -4.60 -17.99
C CYS A 132 -5.51 -3.13 -18.28
N ASP A 133 -5.82 -2.68 -19.50
CA ASP A 133 -5.69 -1.27 -19.94
C ASP A 133 -7.07 -0.57 -20.04
N PHE A 134 -8.10 -1.18 -19.45
CA PHE A 134 -9.48 -0.70 -19.47
C PHE A 134 -10.03 -0.46 -20.89
N GLY A 135 -9.75 -1.39 -21.80
CA GLY A 135 -10.21 -1.32 -23.20
C GLY A 135 -9.39 -0.31 -24.02
N GLY A 136 -8.08 -0.24 -23.76
CA GLY A 136 -7.15 0.70 -24.38
C GLY A 136 -7.28 2.15 -23.92
N ARG A 137 -8.07 2.42 -22.88
CA ARG A 137 -8.30 3.79 -22.37
C ARG A 137 -7.20 4.25 -21.42
N LEU A 138 -6.53 3.33 -20.72
CA LEU A 138 -5.40 3.63 -19.86
C LEU A 138 -4.09 3.59 -20.67
N THR A 139 -3.40 4.72 -20.74
CA THR A 139 -2.15 4.88 -21.50
C THR A 139 -0.93 5.15 -20.61
N THR A 140 -1.14 5.20 -19.30
CA THR A 140 -0.16 5.50 -18.24
C THR A 140 -0.01 4.27 -17.33
N ALA A 141 0.89 4.33 -16.34
CA ALA A 141 0.88 3.35 -15.26
C ALA A 141 -0.34 3.55 -14.35
N MET A 142 -0.66 2.56 -13.51
CA MET A 142 -1.64 2.69 -12.44
C MET A 142 -0.91 2.58 -11.10
N THR A 143 -1.15 3.55 -10.20
CA THR A 143 -0.66 3.50 -8.82
C THR A 143 -1.09 2.19 -8.14
N ALA A 144 -0.26 1.71 -7.22
CA ALA A 144 -0.62 0.61 -6.34
C ALA A 144 -1.55 1.01 -5.20
N HIS A 145 -1.84 2.32 -5.06
CA HIS A 145 -2.64 2.87 -3.97
C HIS A 145 -3.89 3.62 -4.46
N PRO A 146 -4.77 2.99 -5.26
CA PRO A 146 -6.03 3.61 -5.64
C PRO A 146 -6.94 3.77 -4.41
N LYS A 147 -7.86 4.74 -4.45
CA LYS A 147 -8.80 5.03 -3.35
C LYS A 147 -10.23 4.88 -3.87
N GLU A 148 -10.99 3.94 -3.34
CA GLU A 148 -12.42 3.75 -3.68
C GLU A 148 -13.27 4.65 -2.79
N ASP A 149 -13.98 5.63 -3.36
CA ASP A 149 -14.82 6.53 -2.56
C ASP A 149 -16.04 5.75 -2.02
N PRO A 150 -16.18 5.58 -0.69
CA PRO A 150 -17.19 4.70 -0.11
C PRO A 150 -18.63 5.16 -0.35
N VAL A 151 -18.85 6.40 -0.82
CA VAL A 151 -20.18 6.92 -1.15
C VAL A 151 -20.52 6.76 -2.63
N THR A 152 -19.57 6.98 -3.54
CA THR A 152 -19.85 6.95 -4.98
C THR A 152 -19.59 5.55 -5.57
N GLY A 153 -18.66 4.81 -4.97
CA GLY A 153 -18.07 3.58 -5.50
C GLY A 153 -17.09 3.85 -6.64
N ASP A 154 -16.69 5.10 -6.89
CA ASP A 154 -15.70 5.41 -7.92
C ASP A 154 -14.28 5.11 -7.40
N LEU A 155 -13.45 4.50 -8.23
CA LEU A 155 -12.04 4.26 -7.92
C LEU A 155 -11.19 5.40 -8.47
N HIS A 156 -10.63 6.19 -7.57
CA HIS A 156 -9.68 7.24 -7.89
C HIS A 156 -8.27 6.66 -7.93
N PHE A 157 -7.50 6.99 -8.97
CA PHE A 157 -6.11 6.55 -9.08
C PHE A 157 -5.31 7.51 -9.95
N PHE A 158 -4.01 7.25 -10.10
CA PHE A 158 -3.15 8.04 -10.97
C PHE A 158 -2.09 7.16 -11.62
N GLY A 159 -1.44 7.71 -12.64
CA GLY A 159 -0.20 7.19 -13.20
C GLY A 159 0.85 8.27 -13.19
N TYR A 160 2.05 7.96 -12.68
CA TYR A 160 3.21 8.83 -12.82
C TYR A 160 4.28 8.17 -13.70
N GLY A 161 5.27 8.95 -14.14
CA GLY A 161 6.32 8.43 -15.00
C GLY A 161 7.53 9.36 -15.12
N PHE A 162 8.58 8.85 -15.78
CA PHE A 162 9.84 9.57 -15.96
C PHE A 162 9.89 10.45 -17.23
N MET A 163 8.81 10.50 -18.01
CA MET A 163 8.64 11.37 -19.19
C MET A 163 7.30 12.12 -19.09
N PRO A 164 7.17 13.34 -19.64
CA PRO A 164 5.89 14.05 -19.69
C PRO A 164 4.80 13.26 -20.46
N PRO A 165 3.52 13.30 -20.01
CA PRO A 165 3.08 13.89 -18.75
C PRO A 165 3.59 13.10 -17.53
N TYR A 166 4.19 13.81 -16.56
CA TYR A 166 4.81 13.16 -15.40
C TYR A 166 3.79 12.60 -14.41
N LEU A 167 2.59 13.16 -14.38
CA LEU A 167 1.50 12.74 -13.49
C LEU A 167 0.16 12.90 -14.22
N THR A 168 -0.65 11.85 -14.19
CA THR A 168 -2.00 11.84 -14.75
C THR A 168 -2.97 11.24 -13.74
N TYR A 169 -4.01 11.99 -13.37
CA TYR A 169 -5.12 11.51 -12.57
C TYR A 169 -6.10 10.72 -13.43
N HIS A 170 -6.69 9.69 -12.84
CA HIS A 170 -7.68 8.84 -13.44
C HIS A 170 -8.84 8.54 -12.48
N ARG A 171 -10.01 8.23 -13.03
CA ARG A 171 -11.16 7.74 -12.25
C ARG A 171 -11.87 6.64 -13.01
N LEU A 172 -11.98 5.45 -12.39
CA LEU A 172 -12.98 4.46 -12.79
C LEU A 172 -14.29 4.81 -12.10
N ASP A 173 -15.41 4.65 -12.80
CA ASP A 173 -16.70 4.62 -12.10
C ASP A 173 -16.90 3.29 -11.35
N ARG A 174 -17.97 3.19 -10.56
CA ARG A 174 -18.36 1.96 -9.84
C ARG A 174 -18.54 0.71 -10.70
N THR A 175 -18.71 0.87 -12.01
CA THR A 175 -18.87 -0.26 -12.95
C THR A 175 -17.53 -0.70 -13.54
N GLY A 176 -16.45 0.03 -13.24
CA GLY A 176 -15.11 -0.26 -13.70
C GLY A 176 -14.76 0.41 -15.04
N GLU A 177 -15.57 1.37 -15.52
CA GLU A 177 -15.24 2.13 -16.73
C GLU A 177 -14.33 3.31 -16.41
N LEU A 178 -13.24 3.48 -17.16
CA LEU A 178 -12.34 4.63 -17.03
C LEU A 178 -12.96 5.92 -17.56
N VAL A 179 -13.70 6.63 -16.73
CA VAL A 179 -14.52 7.79 -17.13
C VAL A 179 -13.75 9.11 -17.18
N GLU A 180 -12.58 9.21 -16.55
CA GLU A 180 -11.80 10.45 -16.51
C GLU A 180 -10.29 10.17 -16.54
N SER A 181 -9.57 10.99 -17.32
CA SER A 181 -8.12 11.07 -17.32
C SER A 181 -7.73 12.53 -17.49
N ARG A 182 -6.92 13.10 -16.58
CA ARG A 182 -6.41 14.47 -16.68
C ARG A 182 -4.96 14.55 -16.25
N GLU A 183 -4.16 15.29 -17.02
CA GLU A 183 -2.78 15.60 -16.64
C GLU A 183 -2.77 16.53 -15.42
N ILE A 184 -1.84 16.27 -14.51
CA ILE A 184 -1.56 17.11 -13.34
C ILE A 184 -0.15 17.66 -13.49
N THR A 185 -0.04 19.00 -13.54
CA THR A 185 1.25 19.64 -13.76
C THR A 185 2.14 19.57 -12.52
N VAL A 186 3.24 18.83 -12.64
CA VAL A 186 4.34 18.77 -11.66
C VAL A 186 5.67 19.16 -12.33
N PRO A 187 6.68 19.63 -11.58
CA PRO A 187 7.90 20.19 -12.14
C PRO A 187 8.80 19.13 -12.78
N GLY A 188 8.67 17.87 -12.39
CA GLY A 188 9.51 16.79 -12.87
C GLY A 188 9.01 15.39 -12.50
N PRO A 189 9.83 14.39 -12.82
CA PRO A 189 9.51 12.99 -12.58
C PRO A 189 9.80 12.59 -11.13
N THR A 190 8.90 12.94 -10.20
CA THR A 190 8.98 12.47 -8.82
C THR A 190 8.33 11.09 -8.64
N MET A 191 8.81 10.31 -7.68
CA MET A 191 8.10 9.14 -7.17
C MET A 191 6.91 9.63 -6.35
N MET A 192 5.72 9.46 -6.92
CA MET A 192 4.47 9.67 -6.22
C MET A 192 3.93 8.30 -5.85
N HIS A 193 4.24 7.82 -4.65
CA HIS A 193 3.88 6.46 -4.22
C HIS A 193 2.37 6.37 -3.91
N ASP A 194 1.90 7.21 -3.00
CA ASP A 194 0.50 7.28 -2.57
C ASP A 194 -0.08 8.68 -2.79
N PHE A 195 -1.39 8.80 -2.61
CA PHE A 195 -2.18 10.02 -2.66
C PHE A 195 -3.40 9.84 -1.74
N SER A 196 -4.30 10.82 -1.70
CA SER A 196 -5.56 10.62 -0.98
C SER A 196 -6.71 11.35 -1.64
N ILE A 197 -7.91 11.09 -1.15
CA ILE A 197 -9.12 11.83 -1.53
C ILE A 197 -9.77 12.36 -0.27
N THR A 198 -10.50 13.45 -0.40
CA THR A 198 -11.54 13.85 0.55
C THR A 198 -12.91 13.69 -0.12
N GLU A 199 -13.98 14.07 0.57
CA GLU A 199 -15.31 14.13 -0.04
C GLU A 199 -15.29 14.93 -1.36
N ASN A 200 -14.64 16.09 -1.40
CA ASN A 200 -14.66 17.00 -2.56
C ASN A 200 -13.30 17.19 -3.25
N HIS A 201 -12.20 16.67 -2.72
CA HIS A 201 -10.86 16.92 -3.23
C HIS A 201 -10.06 15.64 -3.48
N VAL A 202 -8.97 15.79 -4.21
CA VAL A 202 -7.88 14.84 -4.37
C VAL A 202 -6.61 15.52 -3.84
N ILE A 203 -5.83 14.79 -3.06
CA ILE A 203 -4.65 15.27 -2.36
C ILE A 203 -3.40 14.64 -2.97
N TRP A 204 -2.45 15.47 -3.40
CA TRP A 204 -1.23 15.07 -4.09
C TRP A 204 0.01 15.28 -3.23
N LEU A 205 0.97 14.35 -3.33
CA LEU A 205 2.23 14.39 -2.60
C LEU A 205 3.40 14.58 -3.58
N ASP A 206 3.71 15.83 -3.94
CA ASP A 206 4.83 16.17 -4.83
C ASP A 206 6.09 16.41 -3.99
N LEU A 207 6.80 15.31 -3.73
CA LEU A 207 7.88 15.20 -2.74
C LEU A 207 9.25 15.02 -3.42
N PRO A 208 10.40 15.18 -2.72
CA PRO A 208 11.71 15.34 -3.33
C PRO A 208 12.42 14.02 -3.66
N VAL A 209 11.70 12.94 -3.99
CA VAL A 209 12.32 11.67 -4.44
C VAL A 209 12.16 11.57 -5.96
N VAL A 210 13.20 11.94 -6.70
CA VAL A 210 13.13 12.16 -8.15
C VAL A 210 13.81 11.06 -8.94
N PHE A 211 13.33 10.83 -10.15
CA PHE A 211 13.92 9.90 -11.09
C PHE A 211 15.25 10.45 -11.66
N GLU A 212 16.30 9.63 -11.65
CA GLU A 212 17.60 9.91 -12.26
C GLU A 212 17.95 8.87 -13.34
N PHE A 213 17.96 9.29 -14.60
CA PHE A 213 18.22 8.41 -15.74
C PHE A 213 19.60 7.72 -15.66
N GLU A 214 20.62 8.39 -15.12
CA GLU A 214 21.99 7.85 -15.00
C GLU A 214 22.10 6.63 -14.07
N ARG A 215 21.06 6.36 -13.27
CA ARG A 215 20.95 5.23 -12.35
C ARG A 215 20.24 4.02 -12.94
N VAL A 216 19.62 4.14 -14.10
CA VAL A 216 18.97 2.99 -14.78
C VAL A 216 19.98 1.87 -14.98
N GLY A 217 19.64 0.66 -14.52
CA GLY A 217 20.50 -0.51 -14.56
C GLY A 217 21.53 -0.60 -13.41
N LYS A 218 21.52 0.33 -12.46
CA LYS A 218 22.39 0.35 -11.26
C LYS A 218 21.61 0.20 -9.94
N GLY A 219 20.34 -0.23 -10.01
CA GLY A 219 19.39 -0.28 -8.88
C GLY A 219 18.11 0.48 -9.20
N MET A 220 17.32 0.81 -8.18
CA MET A 220 16.14 1.66 -8.34
C MET A 220 16.57 3.09 -8.74
N PRO A 221 16.04 3.66 -9.83
CA PRO A 221 16.52 4.92 -10.40
C PRO A 221 15.89 6.16 -9.73
N TYR A 222 15.69 6.13 -8.41
CA TYR A 222 15.13 7.23 -7.64
C TYR A 222 16.07 7.66 -6.52
N VAL A 223 16.15 8.96 -6.28
CA VAL A 223 16.96 9.54 -5.21
C VAL A 223 16.30 10.76 -4.61
N TRP A 224 16.69 11.06 -3.37
CA TRP A 224 16.37 12.33 -2.75
C TRP A 224 17.07 13.50 -3.47
N SER A 225 16.33 14.56 -3.77
CA SER A 225 16.82 15.81 -4.35
C SER A 225 16.55 17.00 -3.43
N ASP A 226 17.62 17.53 -2.85
CA ASP A 226 17.55 18.71 -1.96
C ASP A 226 17.12 20.00 -2.69
N SER A 227 17.08 20.00 -4.03
CA SER A 227 16.70 21.16 -4.85
C SER A 227 15.32 21.08 -5.49
N TYR A 228 14.62 19.94 -5.40
CA TYR A 228 13.31 19.76 -6.02
C TYR A 228 12.19 20.50 -5.28
N GLY A 229 12.31 20.63 -3.95
CA GLY A 229 11.27 21.15 -3.06
C GLY A 229 10.27 20.08 -2.64
N ALA A 230 9.31 20.45 -1.79
CA ALA A 230 8.23 19.57 -1.36
C ALA A 230 6.94 20.38 -1.23
N ARG A 231 5.84 19.83 -1.77
CA ARG A 231 4.54 20.49 -1.73
C ARG A 231 3.39 19.49 -1.74
N ILE A 232 2.31 19.86 -1.05
CA ILE A 232 1.06 19.10 -1.03
C ILE A 232 0.06 19.81 -1.94
N GLY A 233 -0.55 19.08 -2.86
CA GLY A 233 -1.54 19.62 -3.79
C GLY A 233 -2.96 19.32 -3.32
N VAL A 234 -3.82 20.33 -3.24
CA VAL A 234 -5.26 20.17 -2.99
C VAL A 234 -5.99 20.47 -4.28
N MET A 235 -6.68 19.47 -4.82
CA MET A 235 -7.37 19.57 -6.10
C MET A 235 -8.86 19.28 -5.92
N PRO A 236 -9.77 20.25 -6.09
CA PRO A 236 -11.19 19.93 -6.15
C PRO A 236 -11.46 18.87 -7.24
N LYS A 237 -12.35 17.92 -6.97
CA LYS A 237 -12.79 16.93 -7.97
C LYS A 237 -13.40 17.70 -9.16
N GLY A 238 -12.75 17.67 -10.31
CA GLY A 238 -13.10 18.47 -11.50
C GLY A 238 -12.49 19.89 -11.58
N GLY A 239 -11.67 20.32 -10.61
CA GLY A 239 -10.98 21.62 -10.58
C GLY A 239 -9.47 21.54 -10.85
N GLU A 240 -8.80 22.68 -10.65
CA GLU A 240 -7.33 22.81 -10.75
C GLU A 240 -6.66 22.57 -9.39
N VAL A 241 -5.37 22.21 -9.41
CA VAL A 241 -4.59 21.97 -8.18
C VAL A 241 -4.12 23.29 -7.56
N GLN A 242 -4.39 23.47 -6.27
CA GLN A 242 -3.71 24.45 -5.43
C GLN A 242 -2.56 23.78 -4.68
N TRP A 243 -1.34 24.29 -4.86
CA TRP A 243 -0.14 23.74 -4.22
C TRP A 243 0.22 24.51 -2.95
N PHE A 244 0.66 23.78 -1.93
CA PHE A 244 1.10 24.30 -0.65
C PHE A 244 2.53 23.81 -0.38
N ASP A 245 3.46 24.74 -0.21
CA ASP A 245 4.84 24.40 0.15
C ASP A 245 4.88 23.81 1.57
N VAL A 246 5.64 22.73 1.75
CA VAL A 246 5.87 22.07 3.04
C VAL A 246 7.37 21.84 3.26
N ASP A 247 7.75 21.56 4.50
CA ASP A 247 9.12 21.18 4.79
C ASP A 247 9.48 19.87 4.06
N PRO A 248 10.68 19.77 3.43
CA PRO A 248 11.10 18.58 2.71
C PRO A 248 10.99 17.30 3.55
N CYS A 249 10.17 16.38 3.05
CA CYS A 249 9.88 15.08 3.64
C CYS A 249 9.55 14.08 2.54
N TYR A 250 9.49 12.80 2.90
CA TYR A 250 8.89 11.78 2.05
C TYR A 250 7.75 11.08 2.79
N VAL A 251 6.73 10.65 2.05
CA VAL A 251 5.59 9.90 2.57
C VAL A 251 5.41 8.72 1.64
N PHE A 252 5.57 7.50 2.17
CA PHE A 252 5.13 6.31 1.45
C PHE A 252 3.62 6.21 1.57
N HIS A 253 3.08 6.11 2.79
CA HIS A 253 1.65 5.84 2.97
C HIS A 253 0.88 6.95 3.69
N VAL A 254 -0.32 7.19 3.18
CA VAL A 254 -1.31 8.07 3.80
C VAL A 254 -2.23 7.24 4.70
N GLY A 255 -2.47 7.73 5.91
CA GLY A 255 -3.54 7.23 6.77
C GLY A 255 -4.89 7.63 6.21
N ASN A 256 -5.30 8.89 6.37
CA ASN A 256 -6.54 9.39 5.77
C ASN A 256 -6.43 10.89 5.48
N ALA A 257 -7.30 11.40 4.61
CA ALA A 257 -7.49 12.82 4.41
C ALA A 257 -8.98 13.17 4.50
N TYR A 258 -9.31 14.34 5.06
CA TYR A 258 -10.70 14.78 5.17
C TYR A 258 -10.84 16.29 5.23
N GLU A 259 -12.07 16.76 5.09
CA GLU A 259 -12.42 18.17 5.17
C GLU A 259 -12.93 18.53 6.58
N ASP A 260 -12.36 19.57 7.19
CA ASP A 260 -12.85 20.16 8.44
C ASP A 260 -12.92 21.69 8.30
N GLN A 261 -14.13 22.24 8.38
CA GLN A 261 -14.39 23.68 8.32
C GLN A 261 -13.74 24.37 7.10
N GLY A 262 -13.74 23.71 5.95
CA GLY A 262 -13.16 24.21 4.70
C GLY A 262 -11.65 24.06 4.58
N ARG A 263 -10.99 23.42 5.56
CA ARG A 263 -9.58 23.01 5.52
C ARG A 263 -9.47 21.54 5.17
N ILE A 264 -8.29 21.14 4.68
CA ILE A 264 -7.93 19.74 4.49
C ILE A 264 -7.08 19.30 5.68
N VAL A 265 -7.45 18.19 6.31
CA VAL A 265 -6.64 17.47 7.27
C VAL A 265 -6.08 16.24 6.58
N LEU A 266 -4.78 15.99 6.71
CA LEU A 266 -4.09 14.83 6.14
C LEU A 266 -3.24 14.18 7.23
N ASP A 267 -3.52 12.93 7.56
CA ASP A 267 -2.67 12.10 8.42
C ASP A 267 -1.83 11.16 7.55
N ALA A 268 -0.50 11.17 7.72
CA ALA A 268 0.39 10.33 6.94
C ALA A 268 1.66 9.95 7.73
N VAL A 269 2.32 8.90 7.28
CA VAL A 269 3.61 8.46 7.83
C VAL A 269 4.74 9.21 7.11
N ARG A 270 5.47 10.03 7.86
CA ARG A 270 6.46 10.98 7.32
C ARG A 270 7.88 10.54 7.62
N TYR A 271 8.72 10.61 6.60
CA TYR A 271 10.16 10.41 6.66
C TYR A 271 10.89 11.74 6.53
N SER A 272 11.85 11.98 7.43
CA SER A 272 12.87 13.00 7.16
C SER A 272 13.82 12.50 6.07
N ARG A 273 14.60 13.40 5.49
CA ARG A 273 15.65 13.07 4.52
C ARG A 273 16.57 11.93 4.98
N ASP A 274 17.12 12.04 6.18
CA ASP A 274 18.10 11.08 6.70
C ASP A 274 17.44 9.72 7.00
N LYS A 275 16.20 9.74 7.49
CA LYS A 275 15.38 8.53 7.72
C LYS A 275 15.05 7.82 6.40
N PHE A 276 14.65 8.57 5.37
CA PHE A 276 14.45 8.03 4.03
C PHE A 276 15.74 7.43 3.47
N ALA A 277 16.87 8.14 3.55
CA ALA A 277 18.14 7.67 3.02
C ALA A 277 18.59 6.35 3.67
N GLY A 278 18.48 6.23 4.99
CA GLY A 278 18.80 5.00 5.72
C GLY A 278 17.93 3.81 5.29
N LEU A 279 16.61 4.01 5.23
CA LEU A 279 15.68 2.99 4.73
C LEU A 279 16.00 2.58 3.28
N TRP A 280 16.23 3.58 2.42
CA TRP A 280 16.45 3.36 0.98
C TRP A 280 17.73 2.57 0.69
N ASP A 281 18.80 2.81 1.46
CA ASP A 281 20.05 2.05 1.40
C ASP A 281 19.84 0.58 1.80
N GLU A 282 19.08 0.34 2.89
CA GLU A 282 18.78 -1.01 3.39
C GLU A 282 18.02 -1.84 2.33
N ILE A 283 16.93 -1.31 1.79
CA ILE A 283 16.09 -2.01 0.80
C ILE A 283 16.79 -2.17 -0.58
N SER A 284 17.83 -1.37 -0.83
CA SER A 284 18.74 -1.50 -1.96
C SER A 284 19.85 -2.54 -1.74
N GLY A 285 19.96 -3.12 -0.54
CA GLY A 285 21.00 -4.09 -0.17
C GLY A 285 22.35 -3.46 0.11
N VAL A 286 22.41 -2.15 0.33
CA VAL A 286 23.60 -1.42 0.76
C VAL A 286 23.70 -1.52 2.28
N THR A 287 24.55 -2.42 2.78
CA THR A 287 24.86 -2.45 4.22
C THR A 287 25.85 -1.34 4.56
N ASN A 288 25.37 -0.19 5.05
CA ASN A 288 26.22 0.82 5.67
C ASN A 288 26.23 0.61 7.21
N PRO A 289 27.35 0.18 7.83
CA PRO A 289 27.40 -0.14 9.26
C PRO A 289 27.21 1.05 10.22
N ALA A 290 27.06 2.28 9.70
CA ALA A 290 27.18 3.52 10.49
C ALA A 290 25.87 4.29 10.71
N GLU A 291 24.76 3.96 10.03
CA GLU A 291 23.52 4.73 10.15
C GLU A 291 22.29 3.81 10.10
N ALA A 292 21.98 3.16 11.23
CA ALA A 292 20.64 2.64 11.45
C ALA A 292 19.72 3.82 11.78
N ALA A 293 19.31 4.59 10.76
CA ALA A 293 18.22 5.54 10.89
C ALA A 293 16.89 4.80 10.65
N VAL A 294 16.54 3.92 11.58
CA VAL A 294 15.22 3.30 11.72
C VAL A 294 14.28 4.38 12.28
N GLY A 295 13.13 4.63 11.65
CA GLY A 295 12.19 5.66 12.10
C GLY A 295 11.46 6.42 11.00
N SER A 296 10.14 6.28 10.90
CA SER A 296 9.22 7.29 10.36
C SER A 296 8.59 8.09 11.53
N GLY A 297 7.41 8.67 11.35
CA GLY A 297 6.54 9.14 12.44
C GLY A 297 5.15 9.49 11.90
N LEU A 298 4.14 9.50 12.76
CA LEU A 298 2.80 9.95 12.37
C LEU A 298 2.74 11.47 12.37
N TYR A 299 2.38 12.07 11.23
CA TYR A 299 2.23 13.51 11.09
C TYR A 299 0.83 13.87 10.58
N ARG A 300 0.40 15.06 10.99
CA ARG A 300 -0.83 15.69 10.50
C ARG A 300 -0.50 17.00 9.80
N TRP A 301 -0.97 17.16 8.57
CA TRP A 301 -1.01 18.46 7.90
C TRP A 301 -2.43 19.03 7.92
N ILE A 302 -2.53 20.33 8.19
CA ILE A 302 -3.77 21.10 8.07
C ILE A 302 -3.53 22.18 7.02
N LEU A 303 -4.16 22.02 5.86
CA LEU A 303 -4.05 22.91 4.70
C LEU A 303 -5.30 23.78 4.64
N ASP A 304 -5.14 25.09 4.53
CA ASP A 304 -6.26 26.04 4.39
C ASP A 304 -6.29 26.62 2.98
N PRO A 305 -7.12 26.09 2.06
CA PRO A 305 -7.30 26.61 0.71
C PRO A 305 -7.64 28.10 0.64
N ALA A 306 -8.39 28.62 1.62
CA ALA A 306 -8.82 30.02 1.62
C ALA A 306 -7.67 30.97 1.94
N THR A 307 -6.69 30.55 2.75
CA THR A 307 -5.58 31.41 3.19
C THR A 307 -4.21 31.01 2.62
N GLY A 308 -4.09 29.82 2.02
CA GLY A 308 -2.83 29.26 1.55
C GLY A 308 -1.90 28.80 2.68
N LYS A 309 -2.39 28.74 3.93
CA LYS A 309 -1.57 28.35 5.09
C LYS A 309 -1.50 26.85 5.25
N VAL A 310 -0.36 26.39 5.78
CA VAL A 310 -0.13 25.02 6.22
C VAL A 310 0.28 25.01 7.67
N VAL A 311 -0.25 24.04 8.42
CA VAL A 311 0.26 23.64 9.73
C VAL A 311 0.69 22.17 9.62
N GLU A 312 1.88 21.84 10.12
CA GLU A 312 2.38 20.47 10.27
C GLU A 312 2.48 20.15 11.77
N GLU A 313 1.98 19.00 12.18
CA GLU A 313 2.01 18.53 13.57
C GLU A 313 2.57 17.10 13.64
N LEU A 314 3.61 16.89 14.44
CA LEU A 314 4.03 15.56 14.85
C LEU A 314 3.00 15.00 15.83
N ARG A 315 2.37 13.88 15.49
CA ARG A 315 1.37 13.19 16.32
C ARG A 315 2.01 12.10 17.16
N ASP A 316 3.03 11.44 16.63
CA ASP A 316 3.76 10.37 17.30
C ASP A 316 5.12 10.11 16.61
N ASP A 317 6.17 9.89 17.41
CA ASP A 317 7.56 9.76 16.96
C ASP A 317 8.08 8.32 16.95
N ARG A 318 7.23 7.35 17.27
CA ARG A 318 7.54 5.92 17.10
C ARG A 318 7.81 5.59 15.63
N ASP A 319 8.69 4.62 15.42
CA ASP A 319 8.90 4.08 14.08
C ASP A 319 7.72 3.20 13.68
N ILE A 320 6.95 3.67 12.71
CA ILE A 320 5.69 3.05 12.30
C ILE A 320 5.54 3.02 10.78
N GLU A 321 4.71 2.14 10.24
CA GLU A 321 4.28 2.20 8.84
C GLU A 321 2.95 1.47 8.68
N PHE A 322 2.55 1.27 7.43
CA PHE A 322 1.33 0.65 6.94
C PHE A 322 0.11 1.19 7.70
N PRO A 323 -0.14 2.52 7.61
CA PRO A 323 -1.32 3.10 8.20
C PRO A 323 -2.57 2.52 7.55
N SER A 324 -3.48 2.04 8.37
CA SER A 324 -4.78 1.52 7.96
C SER A 324 -5.87 2.06 8.88
N PHE A 325 -7.11 2.03 8.41
CA PHE A 325 -8.26 2.57 9.12
C PHE A 325 -9.53 1.97 8.53
N ASN A 326 -10.68 2.34 9.09
CA ASN A 326 -11.96 1.96 8.50
C ASN A 326 -12.17 2.70 7.18
N GLU A 327 -11.96 2.02 6.05
CA GLU A 327 -12.09 2.61 4.70
C GLU A 327 -13.51 3.11 4.37
N GLU A 328 -14.54 2.73 5.14
CA GLU A 328 -15.86 3.37 5.05
C GLU A 328 -15.80 4.88 5.40
N GLN A 329 -14.74 5.31 6.09
CA GLN A 329 -14.43 6.71 6.41
C GLN A 329 -13.42 7.36 5.45
N LEU A 330 -13.01 6.68 4.37
CA LEU A 330 -12.07 7.26 3.41
C LEU A 330 -12.61 8.59 2.87
N GLY A 331 -11.79 9.62 2.98
CA GLY A 331 -12.13 10.98 2.57
C GLY A 331 -12.98 11.79 3.55
N ARG A 332 -13.28 11.23 4.73
CA ARG A 332 -14.18 11.78 5.75
C ARG A 332 -13.51 11.75 7.13
N PRO A 333 -14.01 12.53 8.11
CA PRO A 333 -13.45 12.52 9.45
C PRO A 333 -13.42 11.09 10.03
N SER A 334 -12.23 10.59 10.29
CA SER A 334 -11.99 9.28 10.92
C SER A 334 -11.28 9.48 12.25
N LYS A 335 -11.79 8.81 13.28
CA LYS A 335 -11.28 8.88 14.64
C LYS A 335 -10.16 7.89 14.91
N PHE A 336 -10.15 6.74 14.23
CA PHE A 336 -9.19 5.67 14.52
C PHE A 336 -8.27 5.40 13.34
N LEU A 337 -6.99 5.27 13.65
CA LEU A 337 -5.93 4.88 12.73
C LEU A 337 -5.14 3.74 13.37
N TYR A 338 -4.68 2.80 12.56
CA TYR A 338 -3.83 1.70 12.98
C TYR A 338 -2.53 1.76 12.20
N THR A 339 -1.41 1.43 12.83
CA THR A 339 -0.11 1.28 12.16
C THR A 339 0.62 0.08 12.74
N VAL A 340 1.74 -0.28 12.12
CA VAL A 340 2.60 -1.36 12.60
C VAL A 340 4.00 -0.86 12.91
N THR A 341 4.64 -1.46 13.90
CA THR A 341 6.10 -1.36 14.13
C THR A 341 6.77 -2.65 13.64
N ASP A 342 8.05 -2.85 13.94
CA ASP A 342 8.76 -4.10 13.71
C ASP A 342 8.16 -5.30 14.48
N ASN A 343 7.40 -5.06 15.56
CA ASN A 343 6.94 -6.11 16.46
C ASN A 343 5.54 -5.90 17.09
N ALA A 344 4.85 -4.81 16.77
CA ALA A 344 3.60 -4.41 17.41
C ALA A 344 2.61 -3.80 16.42
N ILE A 345 1.32 -3.87 16.79
CA ILE A 345 0.26 -3.07 16.17
C ILE A 345 -0.10 -1.92 17.12
N VAL A 346 -0.28 -0.74 16.55
CA VAL A 346 -0.58 0.47 17.29
C VAL A 346 -1.92 1.00 16.81
N LYS A 347 -2.82 1.28 17.75
CA LYS A 347 -4.07 2.01 17.51
C LYS A 347 -3.93 3.46 17.99
N TYR A 348 -4.44 4.40 17.21
CA TYR A 348 -4.52 5.82 17.55
C TYR A 348 -5.98 6.27 17.65
N ASP A 349 -6.26 7.12 18.64
CA ASP A 349 -7.44 7.98 18.68
C ASP A 349 -6.97 9.37 18.21
N THR A 350 -7.32 9.72 16.97
CA THR A 350 -6.78 10.89 16.25
C THR A 350 -7.27 12.21 16.85
N ASP A 351 -8.43 12.21 17.52
CA ASP A 351 -8.99 13.36 18.24
C ASP A 351 -8.19 13.68 19.50
N SER A 352 -7.99 12.67 20.36
CA SER A 352 -7.34 12.84 21.66
C SER A 352 -5.82 12.77 21.60
N GLY A 353 -5.26 12.22 20.53
CA GLY A 353 -3.83 11.95 20.38
C GLY A 353 -3.34 10.77 21.22
N ARG A 354 -4.25 10.00 21.84
CA ARG A 354 -3.89 8.80 22.60
C ARG A 354 -3.60 7.64 21.66
N SER A 355 -2.71 6.75 22.09
CA SER A 355 -2.44 5.49 21.41
C SER A 355 -2.44 4.30 22.37
N GLU A 356 -2.74 3.13 21.81
CA GLU A 356 -2.71 1.82 22.45
C GLU A 356 -1.81 0.91 21.62
N VAL A 357 -0.96 0.12 22.27
CA VAL A 357 0.06 -0.72 21.62
C VAL A 357 -0.17 -2.16 22.03
N ASN A 358 -0.22 -3.06 21.04
CA ASN A 358 -0.20 -4.49 21.26
C ASN A 358 1.10 -5.10 20.70
N GLU A 359 2.02 -5.44 21.62
CA GLU A 359 3.28 -6.12 21.34
C GLU A 359 3.00 -7.60 21.01
N LEU A 360 3.32 -8.02 19.78
CA LEU A 360 2.96 -9.34 19.28
C LEU A 360 4.07 -10.39 19.49
N GLY A 361 5.32 -9.94 19.70
CA GLY A 361 6.49 -10.82 19.74
C GLY A 361 6.77 -11.53 18.41
N LYS A 362 6.22 -10.99 17.31
CA LYS A 362 6.35 -11.42 15.91
C LYS A 362 6.34 -10.17 15.05
N ASN A 363 6.81 -10.26 13.81
CA ASN A 363 6.78 -9.13 12.88
C ASN A 363 5.41 -9.07 12.18
N PRO A 364 4.57 -8.05 12.44
CA PRO A 364 3.34 -7.85 11.68
C PRO A 364 3.63 -7.31 10.27
N GLY A 365 2.85 -7.78 9.30
CA GLY A 365 2.62 -7.03 8.07
C GLY A 365 1.51 -5.99 8.25
N GLU A 366 1.12 -5.31 7.17
CA GLU A 366 -0.02 -4.39 7.16
C GLU A 366 -1.25 -5.00 7.87
N ALA A 367 -1.85 -4.22 8.76
CA ALA A 367 -3.00 -4.62 9.57
C ALA A 367 -4.29 -4.11 8.93
N GLU A 368 -4.95 -4.95 8.15
CA GLU A 368 -6.18 -4.59 7.45
C GLU A 368 -7.37 -4.49 8.40
N PHE A 369 -8.14 -3.40 8.32
CA PHE A 369 -9.35 -3.23 9.13
C PHE A 369 -10.58 -3.80 8.40
N VAL A 370 -11.43 -4.52 9.13
CA VAL A 370 -12.70 -5.03 8.61
C VAL A 370 -13.84 -4.76 9.59
N SER A 371 -14.86 -4.01 9.16
CA SER A 371 -16.06 -3.74 9.95
C SER A 371 -16.81 -5.03 10.32
N LYS A 372 -17.34 -5.10 11.54
CA LYS A 372 -18.36 -6.11 11.89
C LYS A 372 -19.67 -5.79 11.16
N GLN A 373 -20.50 -6.79 10.84
CA GLN A 373 -21.75 -6.56 10.08
C GLN A 373 -22.72 -5.59 10.78
N ASP A 374 -22.67 -5.57 12.12
CA ASP A 374 -23.52 -4.73 12.98
C ASP A 374 -22.73 -3.64 13.73
N ALA A 375 -21.58 -3.21 13.19
CA ALA A 375 -20.68 -2.25 13.81
C ALA A 375 -21.42 -1.04 14.42
N LYS A 376 -21.15 -0.75 15.70
CA LYS A 376 -21.78 0.36 16.45
C LYS A 376 -20.88 1.59 16.59
N THR A 377 -19.58 1.40 16.45
CA THR A 377 -18.57 2.46 16.48
C THR A 377 -17.61 2.24 15.32
N GLU A 378 -16.88 3.28 14.94
CA GLU A 378 -15.96 3.26 13.80
C GLU A 378 -14.91 2.13 13.89
N ASP A 379 -14.43 1.83 15.10
CA ASP A 379 -13.46 0.76 15.40
C ASP A 379 -14.11 -0.59 15.77
N ASP A 380 -15.42 -0.75 15.58
CA ASP A 380 -16.12 -2.00 15.86
C ASP A 380 -15.90 -3.01 14.72
N GLY A 381 -14.70 -3.56 14.70
CA GLY A 381 -14.17 -4.35 13.61
C GLY A 381 -13.15 -5.38 14.08
N TRP A 382 -12.48 -5.95 13.09
CA TRP A 382 -11.35 -6.85 13.24
C TRP A 382 -10.13 -6.23 12.56
N LEU A 383 -8.94 -6.45 13.10
CA LEU A 383 -7.69 -6.25 12.38
C LEU A 383 -7.17 -7.59 11.90
N MET A 384 -6.83 -7.69 10.62
CA MET A 384 -6.23 -8.86 9.99
C MET A 384 -4.80 -8.55 9.57
N SER A 385 -3.82 -9.27 10.10
CA SER A 385 -2.41 -9.09 9.71
C SER A 385 -1.72 -10.44 9.59
N ILE A 386 -0.96 -10.64 8.52
CA ILE A 386 -0.02 -11.77 8.51
C ILE A 386 1.14 -11.41 9.42
N VAL A 387 1.33 -12.19 10.48
CA VAL A 387 2.48 -12.06 11.38
C VAL A 387 3.47 -13.19 11.12
N THR A 388 4.76 -12.87 11.14
CA THR A 388 5.85 -13.82 10.86
C THR A 388 6.83 -13.86 12.03
N GLU A 389 7.23 -15.07 12.42
CA GLU A 389 8.24 -15.28 13.48
C GLU A 389 9.53 -14.51 13.18
N HIS A 390 10.25 -14.03 14.20
CA HIS A 390 11.47 -13.23 13.99
C HIS A 390 12.58 -13.98 13.24
N ASP A 391 12.64 -15.30 13.37
CA ASP A 391 13.56 -16.15 12.60
C ASP A 391 13.04 -16.49 11.18
N GLY A 392 11.85 -15.99 10.82
CA GLY A 392 11.18 -16.25 9.56
C GLY A 392 10.66 -17.67 9.39
N SER A 393 10.66 -18.51 10.44
CA SER A 393 10.38 -19.95 10.33
C SER A 393 8.92 -20.29 10.00
N GLY A 394 7.99 -19.39 10.31
CA GLY A 394 6.57 -19.59 10.08
C GLY A 394 5.77 -18.30 10.16
N SER A 395 4.52 -18.38 9.71
CA SER A 395 3.59 -17.26 9.68
C SER A 395 2.18 -17.71 10.02
N GLU A 396 1.38 -16.79 10.52
CA GLU A 396 -0.05 -16.96 10.74
C GLU A 396 -0.81 -15.71 10.29
N LEU A 397 -2.08 -15.87 9.89
CA LEU A 397 -2.99 -14.74 9.75
C LEU A 397 -3.64 -14.49 11.11
N LEU A 398 -3.30 -13.37 11.73
CA LEU A 398 -3.74 -12.95 13.06
C LEU A 398 -5.02 -12.09 12.96
N PHE A 399 -5.95 -12.32 13.88
CA PHE A 399 -7.18 -11.55 14.07
C PHE A 399 -7.17 -10.92 15.45
N LEU A 400 -7.25 -9.58 15.50
CA LEU A 400 -7.44 -8.82 16.74
C LEU A 400 -8.80 -8.13 16.72
N ASP A 401 -9.44 -7.95 17.88
CA ASP A 401 -10.54 -7.01 17.99
C ASP A 401 -9.99 -5.58 17.79
N ALA A 402 -10.49 -4.86 16.81
CA ALA A 402 -9.93 -3.55 16.42
C ALA A 402 -10.16 -2.47 17.50
N LYS A 403 -11.09 -2.68 18.42
CA LYS A 403 -11.38 -1.76 19.52
C LYS A 403 -10.39 -1.93 20.66
N THR A 404 -10.11 -3.17 21.07
CA THR A 404 -9.27 -3.44 22.25
C THR A 404 -7.86 -3.92 21.93
N LEU A 405 -7.60 -4.26 20.67
CA LEU A 405 -6.41 -4.98 20.20
C LEU A 405 -6.25 -6.38 20.81
N ASP A 406 -7.28 -6.92 21.48
CA ASP A 406 -7.21 -8.26 22.06
C ASP A 406 -7.21 -9.35 20.98
N PHE A 407 -6.49 -10.44 21.25
CA PHE A 407 -6.49 -11.63 20.39
C PHE A 407 -7.90 -12.21 20.25
N ALA A 408 -8.34 -12.41 19.00
CA ALA A 408 -9.58 -13.12 18.69
C ALA A 408 -9.31 -14.53 18.13
N ALA A 409 -8.45 -14.61 17.11
CA ALA A 409 -8.10 -15.87 16.47
C ALA A 409 -6.76 -15.77 15.71
N SER A 410 -6.21 -16.93 15.33
CA SER A 410 -5.19 -17.00 14.29
C SER A 410 -5.34 -18.23 13.40
N ILE A 411 -4.91 -18.11 12.15
CA ILE A 411 -4.87 -19.20 11.17
C ILE A 411 -3.41 -19.51 10.89
N LYS A 412 -2.97 -20.72 11.26
CA LYS A 412 -1.59 -21.15 10.98
C LYS A 412 -1.41 -21.36 9.47
N LEU A 413 -0.47 -20.64 8.87
CA LEU A 413 -0.20 -20.79 7.44
C LEU A 413 0.71 -22.00 7.17
N PRO A 414 0.46 -22.76 6.10
CA PRO A 414 1.25 -23.96 5.75
C PRO A 414 2.64 -23.62 5.19
N ARG A 415 2.88 -22.35 4.91
CA ARG A 415 4.16 -21.81 4.45
C ARG A 415 4.46 -20.51 5.19
N ARG A 416 5.74 -20.27 5.47
CA ARG A 416 6.19 -18.93 5.85
C ARG A 416 5.83 -17.93 4.74
N VAL A 417 5.55 -16.72 5.18
CA VAL A 417 5.23 -15.58 4.34
C VAL A 417 6.41 -14.61 4.41
N PRO A 418 7.10 -14.33 3.29
CA PRO A 418 8.06 -13.22 3.25
C PRO A 418 7.35 -11.92 3.61
N ALA A 419 8.03 -11.00 4.30
CA ALA A 419 7.49 -9.65 4.47
C ALA A 419 7.15 -9.08 3.08
N GLY A 420 5.88 -8.75 2.92
CA GLY A 420 5.32 -8.21 1.69
C GLY A 420 5.01 -6.74 1.84
N PHE A 421 4.08 -6.27 1.02
CA PHE A 421 3.57 -4.91 1.07
C PHE A 421 2.12 -4.97 1.50
N HIS A 422 1.19 -4.71 0.59
CA HIS A 422 -0.21 -4.47 0.96
C HIS A 422 -1.08 -5.72 0.89
N GLY A 423 -2.08 -5.77 1.75
CA GLY A 423 -3.12 -6.79 1.75
C GLY A 423 -4.48 -6.22 2.10
N ASN A 424 -5.51 -6.76 1.45
CA ASN A 424 -6.88 -6.29 1.59
C ASN A 424 -7.83 -7.45 1.87
N TRP A 425 -8.90 -7.15 2.60
CA TRP A 425 -10.02 -8.05 2.76
C TRP A 425 -11.01 -7.88 1.59
N LEU A 426 -11.26 -8.97 0.87
CA LEU A 426 -12.16 -9.01 -0.27
C LEU A 426 -13.43 -9.78 0.13
N PRO A 427 -14.50 -9.11 0.59
CA PRO A 427 -15.74 -9.78 0.95
C PRO A 427 -16.39 -10.47 -0.26
N ASP A 428 -17.13 -11.55 0.00
CA ASP A 428 -18.00 -12.15 -1.02
C ASP A 428 -19.08 -11.15 -1.46
N ALA A 429 -19.48 -11.26 -2.73
CA ALA A 429 -20.49 -10.40 -3.35
C ALA A 429 -21.92 -10.74 -2.93
#